data_AF-A0A2P2JGT5-F1
#
_entry.id   AF-A0A2P2JGT5-F1
#
_cell.length_a   1.000
_cell.length_b   1.000
_cell.length_c   1.000
_cell.angle_alpha   90.00
_cell.angle_beta   90.00
_cell.angle_gamma   90.00
#
_symmetry.space_group_name_H-M   'P 1'
#
loop_
_entity.id
_entity.type
_entity.pdbx_description
1 polymer ?
#
loop_
_entity_poly.entity_id
_entity_poly.type
_entity_poly.pdbx_seq_one_letter_code
_entity_poly.pdbx_strand_id
1 'polypeptide(L)'
;MCGLDKATSLCLMFEIAKKEIPDANIQPSSSQFYFQFLTYYQHSSGQMRLRVTTLSRRWVTGPGSIQELIAGFDQEAAAAAIARLVSFKMEIEAEFDPVRWLDKALISLCSRFGDYQKDSPSSFSLSPRISIFPQFTFHLRRSQFVQVFNNSPDETAYFRMILNRENVANSVVMIQPSLISYSFQSGPEPVLLDVAAIAPDRILLLDSYFTLVIFHGATIAQWRKAGYHNQPEHQAFAQLLQAPYDEVDAIVRERLPVPRLVICDQYGSQARFLLAKLNPSATYNSDTPLPGGDIIFTDDVSFEVFLDHLQRLAIQ
;
A
#
# COMPACT_ATOMS: atom_id res chain seq x y z
N MET A 1 5.70 -21.02 -17.16
CA MET A 1 6.02 -20.92 -15.72
C MET A 1 6.53 -22.26 -15.24
N CYS A 2 7.78 -22.35 -14.78
CA CYS A 2 8.37 -23.63 -14.36
C CYS A 2 7.87 -24.10 -12.98
N GLY A 3 7.37 -23.19 -12.15
CA GLY A 3 6.71 -23.49 -10.88
C GLY A 3 5.65 -22.44 -10.58
N LEU A 4 4.56 -22.87 -9.97
CA LEU A 4 3.48 -22.02 -9.46
C LEU A 4 2.79 -22.74 -8.31
N ASP A 5 2.19 -21.97 -7.42
CA ASP A 5 1.39 -22.48 -6.29
C ASP A 5 0.06 -21.72 -6.21
N LYS A 6 -0.66 -21.92 -5.10
CA LYS A 6 -1.96 -21.26 -4.87
C LYS A 6 -1.86 -19.74 -4.63
N ALA A 7 -0.69 -19.24 -4.21
CA ALA A 7 -0.46 -17.83 -3.93
C ALA A 7 0.04 -17.06 -5.16
N THR A 8 0.58 -17.76 -6.16
CA THR A 8 1.14 -17.18 -7.38
C THR A 8 0.11 -16.35 -8.12
N SER A 9 0.36 -15.04 -8.22
CA SER A 9 -0.52 -14.05 -8.84
C SER A 9 0.22 -13.26 -9.92
N LEU A 10 -0.28 -13.30 -11.15
CA LEU A 10 0.31 -12.58 -12.29
C LEU A 10 -0.43 -11.27 -12.54
N CYS A 11 0.32 -10.23 -12.93
CA CYS A 11 -0.25 -9.00 -13.45
C CYS A 11 -0.20 -9.04 -14.98
N LEU A 12 -1.36 -8.92 -15.62
CA LEU A 12 -1.49 -8.93 -17.09
C LEU A 12 -1.98 -7.55 -17.52
N MET A 13 -1.16 -6.85 -18.30
CA MET A 13 -1.47 -5.54 -18.85
C MET A 13 -2.02 -5.71 -20.26
N PHE A 14 -3.14 -5.05 -20.56
CA PHE A 14 -3.80 -5.12 -21.85
C PHE A 14 -3.81 -3.74 -22.51
N GLU A 15 -3.56 -3.71 -23.81
CA GLU A 15 -3.74 -2.53 -24.64
C GLU A 15 -5.05 -2.64 -25.41
N ILE A 16 -5.82 -1.55 -25.46
CA ILE A 16 -7.02 -1.49 -26.29
C ILE A 16 -6.57 -1.23 -27.73
N ALA A 17 -6.65 -2.26 -28.58
CA ALA A 17 -6.36 -2.11 -30.00
C ALA A 17 -7.33 -1.11 -30.64
N LYS A 18 -6.81 0.02 -31.16
CA LYS A 18 -7.60 0.96 -31.97
C LYS A 18 -7.89 0.29 -33.31
N LYS A 19 -9.16 0.07 -33.65
CA LYS A 19 -9.54 -0.35 -35.00
C LYS A 19 -9.32 0.83 -35.97
N GLU A 20 -8.30 0.77 -36.81
CA GLU A 20 -8.14 1.62 -38.01
C GLU A 20 -9.10 1.18 -39.13
N ILE A 21 -10.40 1.07 -38.86
CA ILE A 21 -11.39 0.80 -39.91
C ILE A 21 -12.21 2.08 -40.09
N PRO A 22 -12.03 2.81 -41.21
CA PRO A 22 -12.96 3.86 -41.58
C PRO A 22 -14.27 3.19 -42.00
N ASP A 23 -15.37 3.63 -41.40
CA ASP A 23 -16.74 3.33 -41.82
C ASP A 23 -17.06 1.87 -42.17
N ALA A 24 -17.38 1.09 -41.13
CA ALA A 24 -18.34 0.00 -41.31
C ALA A 24 -19.40 0.13 -40.22
N ASN A 25 -20.65 0.33 -40.66
CA ASN A 25 -21.90 0.20 -39.89
C ASN A 25 -22.08 -1.23 -39.33
N ILE A 26 -21.11 -1.71 -38.57
CA ILE A 26 -21.22 -2.91 -37.76
C ILE A 26 -21.79 -2.42 -36.44
N GLN A 27 -23.11 -2.54 -36.29
CA GLN A 27 -23.73 -2.53 -34.97
C GLN A 27 -22.87 -3.42 -34.06
N PRO A 28 -22.45 -2.96 -32.87
CA PRO A 28 -21.65 -3.77 -31.97
C PRO A 28 -22.53 -4.92 -31.49
N SER A 29 -22.47 -6.06 -32.18
CA SER A 29 -23.29 -7.24 -31.85
C SER A 29 -22.95 -7.82 -30.47
N SER A 30 -21.87 -7.34 -29.85
CA SER A 30 -21.65 -7.46 -28.42
C SER A 30 -21.05 -6.17 -27.87
N SER A 31 -21.74 -5.55 -26.90
CA SER A 31 -21.16 -4.50 -26.04
C SER A 31 -20.16 -5.07 -25.03
N GLN A 32 -19.85 -6.36 -25.10
CA GLN A 32 -18.96 -7.05 -24.18
C GLN A 32 -17.69 -7.53 -24.88
N PHE A 33 -16.61 -7.57 -24.12
CA PHE A 33 -15.38 -8.26 -24.46
C PHE A 33 -15.09 -9.34 -23.42
N TYR A 34 -14.31 -10.32 -23.83
CA TYR A 34 -14.04 -11.52 -23.04
C TYR A 34 -12.54 -11.70 -22.86
N PHE A 35 -12.16 -12.16 -21.68
CA PHE A 35 -10.85 -12.73 -21.44
C PHE A 35 -11.03 -14.20 -21.09
N GLN A 36 -10.17 -15.04 -21.67
CA GLN A 36 -10.08 -16.44 -21.30
C GLN A 36 -8.63 -16.77 -20.95
N PHE A 37 -8.43 -17.24 -19.74
CA PHE A 37 -7.13 -17.66 -19.22
C PHE A 37 -7.12 -19.19 -19.16
N LEU A 38 -6.19 -19.79 -19.88
CA LEU A 38 -5.98 -21.23 -19.96
C LEU A 38 -4.64 -21.55 -19.31
N THR A 39 -4.66 -22.14 -18.12
CA THR A 39 -3.44 -22.56 -17.40
C THR A 39 -3.36 -24.08 -17.39
N TYR A 40 -2.52 -24.63 -18.25
CA TYR A 40 -2.19 -26.06 -18.27
C TYR A 40 -0.95 -26.32 -17.40
N TYR A 41 -1.06 -27.23 -16.44
CA TYR A 41 0.01 -27.48 -15.47
C TYR A 41 0.01 -28.92 -14.97
N GLN A 42 1.16 -29.36 -14.45
CA GLN A 42 1.29 -30.63 -13.73
C GLN A 42 0.92 -30.41 -12.26
N HIS A 43 -0.11 -31.09 -11.77
CA HIS A 43 -0.48 -31.07 -10.36
C HIS A 43 0.52 -31.88 -9.52
N SER A 44 0.62 -31.60 -8.22
CA SER A 44 1.52 -32.32 -7.30
C SER A 44 1.25 -33.83 -7.23
N SER A 45 0.07 -34.28 -7.64
CA SER A 45 -0.28 -35.70 -7.80
C SER A 45 0.26 -36.34 -9.09
N GLY A 46 1.04 -35.61 -9.90
CA GLY A 46 1.57 -36.05 -11.19
C GLY A 46 0.60 -35.91 -12.37
N GLN A 47 -0.69 -35.69 -12.10
CA GLN A 47 -1.71 -35.53 -13.14
C GLN A 47 -1.60 -34.18 -13.85
N MET A 48 -1.79 -34.18 -15.16
CA MET A 48 -1.95 -32.96 -15.94
C MET A 48 -3.35 -32.38 -15.73
N ARG A 49 -3.44 -31.07 -15.50
CA ARG A 49 -4.69 -30.35 -15.29
C ARG A 49 -4.75 -29.09 -16.15
N LEU A 50 -5.95 -28.72 -16.57
CA LEU A 50 -6.25 -27.46 -17.23
C LEU A 50 -7.18 -26.63 -16.34
N ARG A 51 -6.73 -25.45 -15.91
CA ARG A 51 -7.58 -24.44 -15.27
C ARG A 51 -8.02 -23.44 -16.33
N VAL A 52 -9.33 -23.28 -16.48
CA VAL A 52 -9.93 -22.32 -17.41
C VAL A 52 -10.68 -21.26 -16.61
N THR A 53 -10.33 -20.00 -16.80
CA THR A 53 -11.06 -18.85 -16.22
C THR A 53 -11.53 -17.97 -17.36
N THR A 54 -12.84 -17.81 -17.52
CA THR A 54 -13.41 -16.88 -18.51
C THR A 54 -14.13 -15.77 -17.77
N LEU A 55 -13.87 -14.52 -18.13
CA LEU A 55 -14.58 -13.36 -17.61
C LEU A 55 -14.94 -12.41 -18.74
N SER A 56 -16.07 -11.74 -18.61
CA SER A 56 -16.50 -10.70 -19.54
C SER A 56 -16.56 -9.34 -18.88
N ARG A 57 -16.37 -8.30 -19.69
CA ARG A 57 -16.53 -6.91 -19.32
C ARG A 57 -17.23 -6.17 -20.45
N ARG A 58 -17.77 -5.01 -20.13
CA ARG A 58 -18.55 -4.17 -21.04
C ARG A 58 -17.68 -3.05 -21.58
N TRP A 59 -17.76 -2.77 -22.87
CA TRP A 59 -17.24 -1.55 -23.46
C TRP A 59 -18.05 -0.35 -22.96
N VAL A 60 -17.36 0.71 -22.57
CA VAL A 60 -17.97 1.96 -22.12
C VAL A 60 -17.79 2.99 -23.23
N THR A 61 -18.91 3.44 -23.82
CA THR A 61 -18.93 4.39 -24.94
C THR A 61 -20.09 5.37 -24.78
N GLY A 62 -19.93 6.62 -25.21
CA GLY A 62 -20.99 7.63 -25.23
C GLY A 62 -21.07 8.52 -23.99
N PRO A 63 -22.16 9.32 -23.87
CA PRO A 63 -22.40 10.20 -22.73
C PRO A 63 -22.50 9.39 -21.42
N GLY A 64 -21.89 9.89 -20.34
CA GLY A 64 -21.87 9.17 -19.05
C GLY A 64 -20.73 8.15 -18.90
N SER A 65 -19.87 8.01 -19.91
CA SER A 65 -18.74 7.07 -19.91
C SER A 65 -17.77 7.27 -18.74
N ILE A 66 -17.54 8.51 -18.33
CA ILE A 66 -16.64 8.83 -17.20
C ILE A 66 -17.17 8.23 -15.90
N GLN A 67 -18.47 8.40 -15.59
CA GLN A 67 -19.05 7.87 -14.36
C GLN A 67 -18.98 6.34 -14.31
N GLU A 68 -19.21 5.67 -15.45
CA GLU A 68 -19.09 4.22 -15.54
C GLU A 68 -17.65 3.71 -15.42
N LEU A 69 -16.68 4.43 -15.98
CA LEU A 69 -15.26 4.12 -15.81
C LEU A 69 -14.83 4.27 -14.35
N ILE A 70 -15.25 5.35 -13.67
CA ILE A 70 -15.00 5.56 -12.25
C ILE A 70 -15.63 4.44 -11.42
N ALA A 71 -16.88 4.04 -11.73
CA ALA A 71 -17.57 2.96 -11.04
C ALA A 71 -16.87 1.60 -11.18
N GLY A 72 -16.17 1.38 -12.31
CA GLY A 72 -15.39 0.18 -12.58
C GLY A 72 -13.93 0.24 -12.09
N PHE A 73 -13.48 1.36 -11.53
CA PHE A 73 -12.11 1.52 -11.05
C PHE A 73 -11.90 0.83 -9.70
N ASP A 74 -10.86 0.00 -9.63
CA ASP A 74 -10.40 -0.68 -8.43
C ASP A 74 -9.04 -0.10 -8.05
N GLN A 75 -9.04 0.79 -7.05
CA GLN A 75 -7.85 1.52 -6.63
C GLN A 75 -6.77 0.63 -6.00
N GLU A 76 -7.12 -0.48 -5.35
CA GLU A 76 -6.16 -1.41 -4.77
C GLU A 76 -5.47 -2.23 -5.86
N ALA A 77 -6.26 -2.78 -6.79
CA ALA A 77 -5.72 -3.50 -7.95
C ALA A 77 -4.87 -2.57 -8.83
N ALA A 78 -5.30 -1.32 -9.02
CA ALA A 78 -4.52 -0.31 -9.74
C ALA A 78 -3.19 -0.01 -9.03
N ALA A 79 -3.19 0.14 -7.70
CA ALA A 79 -1.97 0.41 -6.93
C ALA A 79 -0.97 -0.76 -7.06
N ALA A 80 -1.44 -2.00 -6.90
CA ALA A 80 -0.61 -3.20 -7.08
C ALA A 80 -0.07 -3.33 -8.50
N ALA A 81 -0.89 -3.06 -9.52
CA ALA A 81 -0.48 -3.13 -10.92
C ALA A 81 0.54 -2.03 -11.28
N ILE A 82 0.34 -0.80 -10.82
CA ILE A 82 1.27 0.32 -11.02
C ILE A 82 2.59 0.09 -10.29
N ALA A 83 2.56 -0.48 -9.07
CA ALA A 83 3.77 -0.85 -8.34
C ALA A 83 4.62 -1.88 -9.10
N ARG A 84 3.98 -2.88 -9.73
CA ARG A 84 4.70 -3.84 -10.60
C ARG A 84 5.20 -3.20 -11.88
N LEU A 85 4.40 -2.32 -12.49
CA LEU A 85 4.78 -1.64 -13.72
C LEU A 85 5.98 -0.72 -13.51
N VAL A 86 5.98 0.10 -12.46
CA VAL A 86 7.12 0.98 -12.16
C VAL A 86 8.37 0.16 -11.83
N SER A 87 8.23 -0.93 -11.05
CA SER A 87 9.32 -1.85 -10.77
C SER A 87 9.92 -2.45 -12.04
N PHE A 88 9.07 -2.93 -12.95
CA PHE A 88 9.49 -3.46 -14.24
C PHE A 88 10.22 -2.41 -15.08
N LYS A 89 9.64 -1.20 -15.22
CA LYS A 89 10.26 -0.09 -15.96
C LYS A 89 11.63 0.29 -15.38
N MET A 90 11.77 0.33 -14.06
CA MET A 90 13.06 0.57 -13.39
C MET A 90 14.12 -0.49 -13.70
N GLU A 91 13.73 -1.72 -14.07
CA GLU A 91 14.67 -2.79 -14.44
C GLU A 91 15.06 -2.74 -15.93
N ILE A 92 14.14 -2.33 -16.80
CA ILE A 92 14.34 -2.38 -18.25
C ILE A 92 14.81 -1.06 -18.88
N GLU A 93 14.46 0.08 -18.31
CA GLU A 93 14.73 1.41 -18.89
C GLU A 93 15.90 2.08 -18.18
N ALA A 94 16.96 2.35 -18.94
CA ALA A 94 18.08 3.16 -18.47
C ALA A 94 17.61 4.60 -18.20
N GLU A 95 18.15 5.22 -17.14
CA GLU A 95 17.86 6.62 -16.75
C GLU A 95 16.37 6.92 -16.47
N PHE A 96 15.58 5.89 -16.14
CA PHE A 96 14.17 6.06 -15.79
C PHE A 96 14.01 6.75 -14.44
N ASP A 97 13.23 7.83 -14.39
CA ASP A 97 12.83 8.52 -13.17
C ASP A 97 11.44 8.00 -12.70
N PRO A 98 11.41 7.04 -11.76
CA PRO A 98 10.17 6.38 -11.34
C PRO A 98 9.24 7.31 -10.57
N VAL A 99 9.80 8.23 -9.77
CA VAL A 99 9.02 9.14 -8.93
C VAL A 99 8.27 10.12 -9.83
N ARG A 100 8.98 10.74 -10.77
CA ARG A 100 8.36 11.66 -11.72
C ARG A 100 7.35 10.95 -12.62
N TRP A 101 7.59 9.70 -12.99
CA TRP A 101 6.64 8.91 -13.76
C TRP A 101 5.35 8.63 -12.99
N LEU A 102 5.46 8.23 -11.72
CA LEU A 102 4.31 8.02 -10.82
C LEU A 102 3.53 9.32 -10.60
N ASP A 103 4.22 10.42 -10.31
CA ASP A 103 3.60 11.72 -10.04
C ASP A 103 2.83 12.22 -11.29
N LYS A 104 3.42 12.09 -12.49
CA LYS A 104 2.73 12.44 -13.75
C LYS A 104 1.51 11.57 -14.01
N ALA A 105 1.60 10.26 -13.77
CA ALA A 105 0.48 9.34 -13.94
C ALA A 105 -0.67 9.69 -12.98
N LEU A 106 -0.35 10.01 -11.72
CA LEU A 106 -1.33 10.42 -10.73
C LEU A 106 -1.98 11.76 -11.07
N ILE A 107 -1.20 12.78 -11.45
CA ILE A 107 -1.74 14.07 -11.89
C ILE A 107 -2.69 13.86 -13.06
N SER A 108 -2.29 13.07 -14.07
CA SER A 108 -3.16 12.79 -15.23
C SER A 108 -4.46 12.08 -14.85
N LEU A 109 -4.43 11.15 -13.88
CA LEU A 109 -5.62 10.50 -13.34
C LEU A 109 -6.53 11.53 -12.64
N CYS A 110 -5.97 12.35 -11.75
CA CYS A 110 -6.70 13.34 -10.98
C CYS A 110 -7.29 14.46 -11.86
N SER A 111 -6.55 14.97 -12.85
CA SER A 111 -7.07 15.95 -13.82
C SER A 111 -8.21 15.38 -14.66
N ARG A 112 -8.18 14.08 -14.96
CA ARG A 112 -9.19 13.46 -15.83
C ARG A 112 -10.46 13.04 -15.09
N PHE A 113 -10.33 12.59 -13.84
CA PHE A 113 -11.42 11.96 -13.08
C PHE A 113 -11.79 12.70 -11.78
N GLY A 114 -11.09 13.78 -11.45
CA GLY A 114 -11.43 14.66 -10.33
C GLY A 114 -12.52 15.66 -10.70
N ASP A 115 -13.33 16.00 -9.70
CA ASP A 115 -14.30 17.08 -9.78
C ASP A 115 -13.69 18.34 -9.18
N TYR A 116 -13.63 19.41 -9.97
CA TYR A 116 -13.08 20.70 -9.54
C TYR A 116 -13.65 21.85 -10.37
N GLN A 117 -13.62 23.04 -9.79
CA GLN A 117 -13.83 24.30 -10.51
C GLN A 117 -12.48 24.85 -10.95
N LYS A 118 -12.41 25.35 -12.19
CA LYS A 118 -11.21 25.95 -12.74
C LYS A 118 -10.71 27.08 -11.82
N ASP A 119 -9.40 27.13 -11.61
CA ASP A 119 -8.71 28.14 -10.78
C ASP A 119 -9.11 28.14 -9.28
N SER A 120 -9.80 27.10 -8.78
CA SER A 120 -10.18 26.95 -7.37
C SER A 120 -9.69 25.61 -6.78
N PRO A 121 -8.44 25.53 -6.28
CA PRO A 121 -7.86 24.29 -5.76
C PRO A 121 -8.68 23.63 -4.64
N SER A 122 -9.29 24.44 -3.77
CA SER A 122 -10.07 23.94 -2.62
C SER A 122 -11.37 23.24 -3.03
N SER A 123 -11.78 23.35 -4.29
CA SER A 123 -12.95 22.64 -4.83
C SER A 123 -12.63 21.22 -5.28
N PHE A 124 -11.35 20.83 -5.30
CA PHE A 124 -10.94 19.53 -5.80
C PHE A 124 -11.46 18.41 -4.91
N SER A 125 -12.13 17.44 -5.54
CA SER A 125 -12.60 16.23 -4.90
C SER A 125 -12.47 15.02 -5.81
N LEU A 126 -12.38 13.84 -5.21
CA LEU A 126 -12.30 12.56 -5.91
C LEU A 126 -13.44 11.66 -5.45
N SER A 127 -13.95 10.85 -6.38
CA SER A 127 -14.87 9.76 -6.05
C SER A 127 -14.26 8.82 -5.00
N PRO A 128 -15.06 8.24 -4.08
CA PRO A 128 -14.59 7.23 -3.12
C PRO A 128 -13.89 6.02 -3.78
N ARG A 129 -14.15 5.77 -5.07
CA ARG A 129 -13.47 4.72 -5.85
C ARG A 129 -12.00 5.03 -6.13
N ILE A 130 -11.61 6.30 -6.11
CA ILE A 130 -10.28 6.79 -6.49
C ILE A 130 -9.58 7.50 -5.32
N SER A 131 -10.32 7.97 -4.31
CA SER A 131 -9.83 8.88 -3.28
C SER A 131 -8.67 8.36 -2.42
N ILE A 132 -8.45 7.03 -2.36
CA ILE A 132 -7.33 6.43 -1.62
C ILE A 132 -6.11 6.22 -2.54
N PHE A 133 -6.30 6.20 -3.86
CA PHE A 133 -5.21 6.00 -4.82
C PHE A 133 -4.06 7.03 -4.70
N PRO A 134 -4.30 8.33 -4.44
CA PRO A 134 -3.23 9.28 -4.12
C PRO A 134 -2.40 8.86 -2.89
N GLN A 135 -3.04 8.31 -1.85
CA GLN A 135 -2.35 7.82 -0.65
C GLN A 135 -1.47 6.61 -0.98
N PHE A 136 -1.97 5.66 -1.77
CA PHE A 136 -1.14 4.55 -2.26
C PHE A 136 0.07 5.03 -3.05
N THR A 137 -0.12 6.03 -3.92
CA THR A 137 0.99 6.58 -4.72
C THR A 137 2.01 7.30 -3.85
N PHE A 138 1.56 8.03 -2.82
CA PHE A 138 2.43 8.67 -1.83
C PHE A 138 3.31 7.66 -1.09
N HIS A 139 2.74 6.54 -0.63
CA HIS A 139 3.54 5.51 0.03
C HIS A 139 4.41 4.73 -0.97
N LEU A 140 3.91 4.42 -2.16
CA LEU A 140 4.66 3.71 -3.20
C LEU A 140 5.92 4.46 -3.62
N ARG A 141 5.84 5.77 -3.89
CA ARG A 141 6.98 6.57 -4.35
C ARG A 141 8.10 6.72 -3.29
N ARG A 142 7.77 6.47 -2.01
CA ARG A 142 8.70 6.48 -0.86
C ARG A 142 9.09 5.06 -0.41
N SER A 143 8.45 4.03 -0.97
CA SER A 143 8.71 2.64 -0.61
C SER A 143 10.07 2.16 -1.13
N GLN A 144 10.56 1.07 -0.54
CA GLN A 144 11.78 0.38 -0.96
C GLN A 144 11.74 -0.21 -2.38
N PHE A 145 10.56 -0.24 -3.02
CA PHE A 145 10.43 -0.64 -4.42
C PHE A 145 10.94 0.44 -5.38
N VAL A 146 10.81 1.70 -4.98
CA VAL A 146 11.14 2.90 -5.77
C VAL A 146 12.39 3.57 -5.24
N GLN A 147 12.43 3.88 -3.93
CA GLN A 147 13.58 4.47 -3.26
C GLN A 147 14.51 3.35 -2.76
N VAL A 148 15.44 2.94 -3.62
CA VAL A 148 16.35 1.82 -3.33
C VAL A 148 17.56 2.23 -2.49
N PHE A 149 17.72 3.53 -2.18
CA PHE A 149 18.75 3.99 -1.25
C PHE A 149 18.62 3.29 0.11
N ASN A 150 19.76 2.97 0.73
CA ASN A 150 19.84 2.22 1.98
C ASN A 150 19.34 0.76 1.91
N ASN A 151 19.13 0.21 0.71
CA ASN A 151 18.99 -1.23 0.46
C ASN A 151 20.16 -1.72 -0.41
N SER A 152 20.58 -2.96 -0.18
CA SER A 152 21.47 -3.64 -1.11
C SER A 152 20.73 -3.99 -2.42
N PRO A 153 21.45 -4.21 -3.53
CA PRO A 153 20.84 -4.71 -4.77
C PRO A 153 20.05 -6.02 -4.56
N ASP A 154 20.56 -6.94 -3.73
CA ASP A 154 19.93 -8.22 -3.45
C ASP A 154 18.63 -8.07 -2.65
N GLU A 155 18.60 -7.18 -1.64
CA GLU A 155 17.36 -6.85 -0.91
C GLU A 155 16.32 -6.25 -1.84
N THR A 156 16.73 -5.33 -2.71
CA THR A 156 15.84 -4.72 -3.71
C THR A 156 15.25 -5.78 -4.64
N ALA A 157 16.08 -6.68 -5.16
CA ALA A 157 15.64 -7.79 -6.01
C ALA A 157 14.67 -8.71 -5.26
N TYR A 158 14.96 -9.04 -4.00
CA TYR A 158 14.09 -9.84 -3.15
C TYR A 158 12.71 -9.19 -2.96
N PHE A 159 12.65 -7.91 -2.59
CA PHE A 159 11.37 -7.21 -2.41
C PHE A 159 10.55 -7.21 -3.69
N ARG A 160 11.17 -6.87 -4.83
CA ARG A 160 10.50 -6.83 -6.15
C ARG A 160 10.04 -8.22 -6.61
N MET A 161 10.82 -9.26 -6.35
CA MET A 161 10.43 -10.65 -6.63
C MET A 161 9.13 -11.01 -5.90
N ILE A 162 9.04 -10.68 -4.60
CA ILE A 162 7.85 -10.97 -3.80
C ILE A 162 6.65 -10.12 -4.26
N LEU A 163 6.85 -8.83 -4.53
CA LEU A 163 5.79 -7.94 -5.08
C LEU A 163 5.18 -8.50 -6.39
N ASN A 164 6.01 -9.08 -7.26
CA ASN A 164 5.57 -9.65 -8.53
C ASN A 164 4.85 -11.01 -8.38
N ARG A 165 5.00 -11.68 -7.24
CA ARG A 165 4.37 -12.98 -6.95
C ARG A 165 3.06 -12.86 -6.20
N GLU A 166 2.95 -11.90 -5.29
CA GLU A 166 1.87 -11.85 -4.29
C GLU A 166 0.53 -11.39 -4.85
N ASN A 167 -0.57 -11.58 -4.11
CA ASN A 167 -1.89 -11.09 -4.52
C ASN A 167 -2.06 -9.57 -4.31
N VAL A 168 -3.22 -9.02 -4.68
CA VAL A 168 -3.51 -7.57 -4.53
C VAL A 168 -3.46 -7.13 -3.07
N ALA A 169 -4.12 -7.85 -2.16
CA ALA A 169 -4.19 -7.50 -0.75
C ALA A 169 -2.78 -7.42 -0.11
N ASN A 170 -1.95 -8.44 -0.34
CA ASN A 170 -0.57 -8.47 0.13
C ASN A 170 0.29 -7.37 -0.52
N SER A 171 0.09 -7.10 -1.82
CA SER A 171 0.79 -6.01 -2.50
C SER A 171 0.43 -4.64 -1.90
N VAL A 172 -0.83 -4.43 -1.52
CA VAL A 172 -1.28 -3.19 -0.87
C VAL A 172 -0.61 -3.02 0.50
N VAL A 173 -0.53 -4.08 1.32
CA VAL A 173 0.19 -4.03 2.61
C VAL A 173 1.68 -3.72 2.42
N MET A 174 2.31 -4.22 1.35
CA MET A 174 3.70 -3.86 1.05
C MET A 174 3.86 -2.38 0.66
N ILE A 175 2.88 -1.80 -0.04
CA ILE A 175 2.90 -0.41 -0.51
C ILE A 175 2.60 0.53 0.65
N GLN A 176 1.49 0.31 1.35
CA GLN A 176 1.03 1.07 2.51
C GLN A 176 0.86 0.10 3.68
N PRO A 177 1.89 0.00 4.55
CA PRO A 177 1.84 -0.81 5.76
C PRO A 177 0.61 -0.51 6.62
N SER A 178 0.05 -1.54 7.26
CA SER A 178 -1.00 -1.36 8.26
C SER A 178 -0.42 -1.04 9.63
N LEU A 179 -1.14 -0.26 10.41
CA LEU A 179 -0.76 0.11 11.78
C LEU A 179 -1.97 -0.09 12.70
N ILE A 180 -1.80 -0.92 13.73
CA ILE A 180 -2.83 -1.20 14.74
C ILE A 180 -2.35 -0.66 16.07
N SER A 181 -3.21 0.08 16.76
CA SER A 181 -2.97 0.61 18.09
C SER A 181 -3.67 -0.24 19.15
N TYR A 182 -2.95 -0.51 20.24
CA TYR A 182 -3.44 -1.20 21.43
C TYR A 182 -3.28 -0.26 22.62
N SER A 183 -4.35 -0.04 23.37
CA SER A 183 -4.36 0.83 24.55
C SER A 183 -5.20 0.20 25.66
N PHE A 184 -5.23 0.83 26.84
CA PHE A 184 -6.14 0.41 27.91
C PHE A 184 -7.56 0.96 27.70
N GLN A 185 -7.70 2.05 26.95
CA GLN A 185 -8.95 2.79 26.79
C GLN A 185 -9.81 2.22 25.65
N SER A 186 -9.17 1.62 24.64
CA SER A 186 -9.81 1.03 23.47
C SER A 186 -9.23 -0.36 23.17
N GLY A 187 -10.04 -1.21 22.53
CA GLY A 187 -9.54 -2.45 21.93
C GLY A 187 -8.60 -2.18 20.75
N PRO A 188 -8.04 -3.23 20.12
CA PRO A 188 -7.18 -3.08 18.95
C PRO A 188 -7.91 -2.30 17.84
N GLU A 189 -7.34 -1.19 17.40
CA GLU A 189 -7.94 -0.33 16.38
C GLU A 189 -6.94 0.07 15.30
N PRO A 190 -7.33 0.06 14.01
CA PRO A 190 -6.51 0.60 12.93
C PRO A 190 -6.28 2.10 13.14
N VAL A 191 -5.03 2.53 13.00
CA VAL A 191 -4.64 3.94 13.08
C VAL A 191 -3.94 4.37 11.80
N LEU A 192 -3.92 5.67 11.53
CA LEU A 192 -3.21 6.21 10.39
C LEU A 192 -1.72 5.91 10.49
N LEU A 193 -1.09 5.62 9.36
CA LEU A 193 0.35 5.40 9.25
C LEU A 193 1.11 6.74 9.34
N ASP A 194 1.04 7.36 10.52
CA ASP A 194 1.44 8.73 10.78
C ASP A 194 2.20 8.83 12.11
N VAL A 195 3.13 9.78 12.22
CA VAL A 195 3.86 10.03 13.48
C VAL A 195 2.91 10.39 14.64
N ALA A 196 1.76 11.00 14.36
CA ALA A 196 0.75 11.32 15.35
C ALA A 196 0.13 10.07 16.02
N ALA A 197 0.31 8.88 15.45
CA ALA A 197 -0.12 7.63 16.08
C ALA A 197 0.77 7.20 17.26
N ILE A 198 1.99 7.74 17.37
CA ILE A 198 2.91 7.43 18.46
C ILE A 198 2.45 8.14 19.73
N ALA A 199 2.20 7.36 20.77
CA ALA A 199 1.89 7.85 22.11
C ALA A 199 2.62 6.99 23.17
N PRO A 200 2.97 7.58 24.33
CA PRO A 200 3.74 6.87 25.35
C PRO A 200 2.96 5.73 26.04
N ASP A 201 1.62 5.80 26.04
CA ASP A 201 0.71 4.86 26.69
C ASP A 201 0.09 3.81 25.75
N ARG A 202 0.60 3.70 24.51
CA ARG A 202 0.10 2.77 23.50
C ARG A 202 1.15 1.76 23.06
N ILE A 203 0.69 0.61 22.56
CA ILE A 203 1.50 -0.32 21.78
C ILE A 203 1.04 -0.24 20.33
N LEU A 204 1.98 -0.20 19.39
CA LEU A 204 1.68 -0.22 17.97
C LEU A 204 2.18 -1.53 17.36
N LEU A 205 1.35 -2.15 16.51
CA LEU A 205 1.75 -3.22 15.61
C LEU A 205 1.75 -2.70 14.18
N LEU A 206 2.94 -2.58 13.60
CA LEU A 206 3.12 -2.29 12.18
C LEU A 206 3.27 -3.59 11.40
N ASP A 207 2.51 -3.74 10.34
CA ASP A 207 2.72 -4.79 9.35
C ASP A 207 3.07 -4.19 7.98
N SER A 208 4.34 -4.36 7.59
CA SER A 208 4.90 -3.90 6.30
C SER A 208 5.11 -5.04 5.31
N TYR A 209 4.37 -6.14 5.48
CA TYR A 209 4.54 -7.43 4.80
C TYR A 209 5.84 -8.16 5.15
N PHE A 210 6.99 -7.53 4.93
CA PHE A 210 8.33 -8.13 5.13
C PHE A 210 8.81 -8.05 6.57
N THR A 211 8.35 -7.04 7.31
CA THR A 211 8.71 -6.81 8.71
C THR A 211 7.46 -6.50 9.52
N LEU A 212 7.31 -7.21 10.64
CA LEU A 212 6.34 -6.92 11.69
C LEU A 212 7.06 -6.16 12.80
N VAL A 213 6.52 -5.02 13.25
CA VAL A 213 7.12 -4.24 14.33
C VAL A 213 6.13 -4.12 15.48
N ILE A 214 6.49 -4.67 16.64
CA ILE A 214 5.82 -4.36 17.91
C ILE A 214 6.58 -3.22 18.56
N PHE A 215 5.95 -2.06 18.64
CA PHE A 215 6.50 -0.84 19.21
C PHE A 215 5.80 -0.51 20.53
N HIS A 216 6.56 -0.36 21.61
CA HIS A 216 6.03 0.00 22.92
C HIS A 216 6.29 1.49 23.19
N GLY A 217 5.23 2.26 23.45
CA GLY A 217 5.34 3.63 23.93
C GLY A 217 6.16 3.73 25.23
N ALA A 218 6.71 4.91 25.52
CA ALA A 218 7.64 5.10 26.64
C ALA A 218 7.08 4.64 27.99
N THR A 219 5.81 4.95 28.30
CA THR A 219 5.15 4.54 29.56
C THR A 219 4.93 3.03 29.60
N ILE A 220 4.47 2.43 28.51
CA ILE A 220 4.30 0.97 28.41
C ILE A 220 5.64 0.26 28.60
N ALA A 221 6.70 0.75 27.95
CA ALA A 221 8.03 0.19 28.07
C ALA A 221 8.57 0.28 29.51
N GLN A 222 8.32 1.40 30.20
CA GLN A 222 8.69 1.57 31.61
C GLN A 222 7.95 0.57 32.51
N TRP A 223 6.63 0.44 32.38
CA TRP A 223 5.83 -0.52 33.14
C TRP A 223 6.22 -1.98 32.87
N ARG A 224 6.55 -2.31 31.62
CA ARG A 224 7.06 -3.64 31.26
C ARG A 224 8.39 -3.91 31.97
N LYS A 225 9.34 -2.97 31.94
CA LYS A 225 10.65 -3.08 32.60
C LYS A 225 10.54 -3.16 34.13
N ALA A 226 9.57 -2.47 34.73
CA ALA A 226 9.27 -2.56 36.15
C ALA A 226 8.63 -3.90 36.57
N GLY A 227 8.24 -4.74 35.61
CA GLY A 227 7.70 -6.07 35.89
C GLY A 227 6.24 -6.09 36.33
N TYR A 228 5.48 -5.01 36.10
CA TYR A 228 4.08 -4.93 36.54
C TYR A 228 3.20 -6.04 35.96
N HIS A 229 3.44 -6.46 34.72
CA HIS A 229 2.71 -7.55 34.07
C HIS A 229 2.84 -8.91 34.78
N ASN A 230 3.82 -9.10 35.67
CA ASN A 230 3.98 -10.33 36.46
C ASN A 230 3.17 -10.31 37.77
N GLN A 231 2.61 -9.15 38.13
CA GLN A 231 1.85 -9.00 39.36
C GLN A 231 0.38 -9.42 39.13
N PRO A 232 -0.23 -10.17 40.07
CA PRO A 232 -1.61 -10.65 39.91
C PRO A 232 -2.64 -9.52 39.82
N GLU A 233 -2.32 -8.34 40.34
CA GLU A 233 -3.15 -7.13 40.29
C GLU A 233 -3.16 -6.46 38.90
N HIS A 234 -2.22 -6.81 38.02
CA HIS A 234 -2.00 -6.17 36.73
C HIS A 234 -2.17 -7.14 35.55
N GLN A 235 -3.08 -8.11 35.67
CA GLN A 235 -3.39 -9.06 34.58
C GLN A 235 -3.81 -8.36 33.28
N ALA A 236 -4.54 -7.25 33.35
CA ALA A 236 -4.92 -6.48 32.17
C ALA A 236 -3.70 -5.96 31.40
N PHE A 237 -2.61 -5.61 32.09
CA PHE A 237 -1.38 -5.18 31.43
C PHE A 237 -0.66 -6.34 30.76
N ALA A 238 -0.66 -7.52 31.38
CA ALA A 238 -0.13 -8.73 30.74
C ALA A 238 -0.89 -9.07 29.45
N GLN A 239 -2.23 -8.96 29.47
CA GLN A 239 -3.08 -9.16 28.29
C GLN A 239 -2.78 -8.12 27.20
N LEU A 240 -2.64 -6.84 27.56
CA LEU A 240 -2.29 -5.77 26.62
C LEU A 240 -0.94 -6.03 25.93
N LEU A 241 0.07 -6.50 26.68
CA LEU A 241 1.37 -6.86 26.11
C LEU A 241 1.30 -8.08 25.20
N GLN A 242 0.43 -9.04 25.48
CA GLN A 242 0.30 -10.29 24.71
C GLN A 242 -0.49 -10.11 23.41
N ALA A 243 -1.52 -9.27 23.39
CA ALA A 243 -2.41 -9.06 22.25
C ALA A 243 -1.68 -8.84 20.89
N PRO A 244 -0.66 -7.98 20.76
CA PRO A 244 0.06 -7.82 19.49
C PRO A 244 0.87 -9.06 19.08
N TYR A 245 1.30 -9.91 20.02
CA TYR A 245 2.00 -11.16 19.68
C TYR A 245 1.04 -12.20 19.11
N ASP A 246 -0.19 -12.26 19.62
CA ASP A 246 -1.20 -13.18 19.10
C ASP A 246 -1.54 -12.86 17.63
N GLU A 247 -1.59 -11.57 17.29
CA GLU A 247 -1.78 -11.09 15.91
C GLU A 247 -0.56 -11.39 15.03
N VAL A 248 0.66 -11.18 15.55
CA VAL A 248 1.91 -11.55 14.86
C VAL A 248 1.94 -13.05 14.53
N ASP A 249 1.57 -13.90 15.49
CA ASP A 249 1.53 -15.34 15.31
C ASP A 249 0.51 -15.75 14.24
N ALA A 250 -0.65 -15.07 14.17
CA ALA A 250 -1.63 -15.31 13.12
C ALA A 250 -1.05 -14.97 11.74
N ILE A 251 -0.39 -13.82 11.60
CA ILE A 251 0.25 -13.38 10.35
C ILE A 251 1.36 -14.36 9.91
N VAL A 252 2.22 -14.76 10.85
CA VAL A 252 3.38 -15.64 10.57
C VAL A 252 2.95 -17.03 10.10
N ARG A 253 1.80 -17.54 10.57
CA ARG A 253 1.28 -18.87 10.16
C ARG A 253 0.84 -18.92 8.71
N GLU A 254 0.36 -17.81 8.16
CA GLU A 254 -0.21 -17.75 6.81
C GLU A 254 0.76 -17.19 5.77
N ARG A 255 1.69 -16.33 6.17
CA ARG A 255 2.52 -15.56 5.25
C ARG A 255 3.78 -16.33 4.81
N LEU A 256 4.04 -16.28 3.51
CA LEU A 256 5.28 -16.73 2.92
C LEU A 256 5.87 -15.61 2.05
N PRO A 257 7.15 -15.24 2.23
CA PRO A 257 8.09 -15.70 3.26
C PRO A 257 7.71 -15.21 4.66
N VAL A 258 8.22 -15.90 5.69
CA VAL A 258 8.01 -15.50 7.09
C VAL A 258 8.58 -14.09 7.31
N PRO A 259 7.79 -13.14 7.83
CA PRO A 259 8.27 -11.78 8.06
C PRO A 259 9.28 -11.74 9.21
N ARG A 260 10.18 -10.77 9.15
CA ARG A 260 11.07 -10.45 10.28
C ARG A 260 10.25 -9.80 11.39
N LEU A 261 10.29 -10.35 12.60
CA LEU A 261 9.74 -9.69 13.79
C LEU A 261 10.77 -8.75 14.41
N VAL A 262 10.37 -7.51 14.67
CA VAL A 262 11.15 -6.49 15.38
C VAL A 262 10.34 -6.05 16.59
N ILE A 263 10.93 -6.15 17.78
CA ILE A 263 10.32 -5.67 19.03
C ILE A 263 11.17 -4.52 19.53
N CYS A 264 10.54 -3.38 19.77
CA CYS A 264 11.25 -2.18 20.18
C CYS A 264 10.43 -1.31 21.14
N ASP A 265 11.16 -0.42 21.82
CA ASP A 265 10.60 0.61 22.69
C ASP A 265 10.78 1.97 22.02
N GLN A 266 9.95 2.94 22.38
CA GLN A 266 10.15 4.34 22.02
C GLN A 266 11.56 4.80 22.41
N TYR A 267 12.21 5.53 21.50
CA TYR A 267 13.62 5.96 21.58
C TYR A 267 14.67 4.82 21.52
N GLY A 268 14.26 3.58 21.30
CA GLY A 268 15.17 2.46 21.02
C GLY A 268 15.70 2.48 19.58
N SER A 269 16.90 1.94 19.35
CA SER A 269 17.52 1.95 18.01
C SER A 269 16.71 1.25 16.92
N GLN A 270 15.97 0.20 17.29
CA GLN A 270 15.11 -0.55 16.37
C GLN A 270 13.79 0.16 16.07
N ALA A 271 13.41 1.21 16.81
CA ALA A 271 12.22 2.02 16.52
C ALA A 271 12.27 2.67 15.13
N ARG A 272 13.47 2.84 14.56
CA ARG A 272 13.67 3.31 13.19
C ARG A 272 12.91 2.50 12.13
N PHE A 273 12.65 1.21 12.37
CA PHE A 273 11.87 0.37 11.46
C PHE A 273 10.40 0.81 11.36
N LEU A 274 9.85 1.37 12.46
CA LEU A 274 8.55 2.02 12.46
C LEU A 274 8.65 3.43 11.85
N LEU A 275 9.54 4.27 12.38
CA LEU A 275 9.63 5.69 12.01
C LEU A 275 9.85 5.90 10.51
N ALA A 276 10.66 5.05 9.86
CA ALA A 276 10.93 5.13 8.42
C ALA A 276 9.69 4.84 7.53
N LYS A 277 8.59 4.31 8.09
CA LYS A 277 7.36 4.01 7.36
C LYS A 277 6.24 5.02 7.61
N LEU A 278 6.35 5.84 8.64
CA LEU A 278 5.29 6.80 9.01
C LEU A 278 5.30 8.04 8.13
N ASN A 279 4.12 8.64 7.96
CA ASN A 279 3.97 9.99 7.43
C ASN A 279 4.60 11.00 8.40
N PRO A 280 5.56 11.85 7.95
CA PRO A 280 6.17 12.87 8.79
C PRO A 280 5.27 14.12 8.87
N SER A 281 4.08 13.99 9.45
CA SER A 281 3.15 15.12 9.67
C SER A 281 3.68 16.13 10.71
N ALA A 282 4.60 15.69 11.59
CA ALA A 282 5.37 16.52 12.50
C ALA A 282 6.88 16.30 12.29
N THR A 283 7.59 17.38 11.97
CA THR A 283 9.05 17.39 11.72
C THR A 283 9.74 18.46 12.56
N TYR A 284 11.06 18.50 12.57
CA TYR A 284 11.81 19.54 13.31
C TYR A 284 11.57 20.96 12.80
N ASN A 285 10.98 21.12 11.60
CA ASN A 285 10.61 22.41 11.01
C ASN A 285 9.16 22.83 11.31
N SER A 286 8.36 22.00 11.99
CA SER A 286 6.96 22.37 12.29
C SER A 286 6.89 23.40 13.41
N ASP A 287 6.24 24.54 13.16
CA ASP A 287 6.10 25.67 14.09
C ASP A 287 5.33 25.33 15.39
N THR A 288 4.60 24.20 15.41
CA THR A 288 3.84 23.73 16.57
C THR A 288 4.08 22.24 16.83
N PRO A 289 4.96 21.88 17.78
CA PRO A 289 5.05 20.50 18.25
C PRO A 289 3.72 20.09 18.89
N LEU A 290 3.11 18.99 18.42
CA LEU A 290 1.98 18.37 19.11
C LEU A 290 2.39 18.01 20.55
N PRO A 291 1.64 18.42 21.59
CA PRO A 291 1.98 18.10 22.96
C PRO A 291 2.02 16.59 23.18
N GLY A 292 3.20 16.03 23.45
CA GLY A 292 3.41 14.59 23.65
C GLY A 292 3.53 13.75 22.37
N GLY A 293 3.51 14.38 21.19
CA GLY A 293 3.76 13.72 19.91
C GLY A 293 5.25 13.49 19.64
N ASP A 294 5.58 12.43 18.91
CA ASP A 294 6.94 12.19 18.43
C ASP A 294 7.23 13.07 17.19
N ILE A 295 8.51 13.25 16.87
CA ILE A 295 8.95 14.05 15.70
C ILE A 295 9.83 13.19 14.81
N ILE A 296 9.58 13.21 13.51
CA ILE A 296 10.44 12.53 12.53
C ILE A 296 11.46 13.52 11.97
N PHE A 297 12.73 13.17 12.08
CA PHE A 297 13.84 13.92 11.49
C PHE A 297 14.04 13.51 10.03
N THR A 298 13.31 14.19 9.13
CA THR A 298 13.41 13.97 7.68
C THR A 298 13.07 15.25 6.91
N ASP A 299 13.63 15.40 5.72
CA ASP A 299 13.25 16.41 4.73
C ASP A 299 12.12 15.91 3.80
N ASP A 300 11.65 14.67 4.00
CA ASP A 300 10.53 14.12 3.25
C ASP A 300 9.26 14.95 3.46
N VAL A 301 8.52 15.13 2.36
CA VAL A 301 7.25 15.84 2.35
C VAL A 301 6.15 14.99 3.02
N SER A 302 5.31 15.63 3.85
CA SER A 302 4.15 14.97 4.45
C SER A 302 3.05 14.68 3.43
N PHE A 303 2.12 13.79 3.77
CA PHE A 303 1.01 13.45 2.89
C PHE A 303 0.11 14.66 2.59
N GLU A 304 -0.10 15.53 3.58
CA GLU A 304 -0.89 16.75 3.45
C GLU A 304 -0.29 17.69 2.41
N VAL A 305 1.01 17.97 2.51
CA VAL A 305 1.72 18.83 1.55
C VAL A 305 1.76 18.19 0.15
N PHE A 306 1.93 16.87 0.08
CA PHE A 306 1.84 16.12 -1.18
C PHE A 306 0.46 16.29 -1.84
N LEU A 307 -0.61 16.16 -1.05
CA LEU A 307 -1.98 16.29 -1.55
C LEU A 307 -2.29 17.72 -2.01
N ASP A 308 -1.86 18.74 -1.26
CA ASP A 308 -2.00 20.15 -1.66
C ASP A 308 -1.31 20.43 -3.00
N HIS A 309 -0.11 19.89 -3.21
CA HIS A 309 0.61 20.03 -4.47
C HIS A 309 -0.10 19.29 -5.61
N LEU A 310 -0.58 18.07 -5.35
CA LEU A 310 -1.36 17.29 -6.33
C LEU A 310 -2.61 18.05 -6.77
N GLN A 311 -3.37 18.62 -5.84
CA GLN A 311 -4.57 19.40 -6.13
C GLN A 311 -4.26 20.59 -7.04
N ARG A 312 -3.22 21.36 -6.72
CA ARG A 312 -2.80 22.52 -7.53
C ARG A 312 -2.37 22.14 -8.94
N LEU A 313 -1.70 21.00 -9.11
CA LEU A 313 -1.26 20.53 -10.42
C LEU A 313 -2.37 19.86 -11.22
N ALA A 314 -3.35 19.23 -10.56
CA ALA A 314 -4.45 18.56 -11.23
C ALA A 314 -5.42 19.55 -11.91
N ILE A 315 -5.56 20.76 -11.36
CA ILE A 315 -6.46 21.80 -11.87
C ILE A 315 -5.86 22.71 -12.95
N GLN A 316 -4.54 22.63 -13.19
CA GLN A 316 -3.83 23.42 -14.20
C GLN A 316 -4.02 22.82 -15.60
#